data_AF-A0A2D4P7Z6-F1
#
_entry.id   AF-A0A2D4P7Z6-F1
#
_cell.length_a   1.000
_cell.length_b   1.000
_cell.length_c   1.000
_cell.angle_alpha   90.00
_cell.angle_beta   90.00
_cell.angle_gamma   90.00
#
_symmetry.space_group_name_H-M   'P 1'
#
loop_
_entity.id
_entity.type
_entity.pdbx_description
1 polymer ?
#
loop_
_entity_poly.entity_id
_entity_poly.type
_entity_poly.pdbx_seq_one_letter_code
_entity_poly.pdbx_strand_id
1 'polypeptide(L)'
;TGGQRILSRLKNQSVFNFCAIPQVMAIATLAACYNNQQIFKGVVKIRKGQAVTLMMDATNIQAVKTIMYQYMEEIYQKVPSTDPSSAKTQQIVNTVQSISLPSGTLVSRTHYSPLYFSCVMILAALSWQYLNTVSKAAEEYVHTGEN
;
A
#
# COMPACT_ATOMS: atom_id res chain seq x y z
N THR A 1 -39.28 21.81 18.30
CA THR A 1 -39.15 20.36 17.96
C THR A 1 -38.63 20.27 16.53
N GLY A 2 -37.38 19.99 16.21
CA GLY A 2 -36.29 19.31 16.93
C GLY A 2 -35.28 18.69 15.95
N GLY A 3 -35.55 18.65 14.63
CA GLY A 3 -34.71 17.92 13.67
C GLY A 3 -33.75 18.74 12.78
N GLN A 4 -34.00 20.02 12.52
CA GLN A 4 -33.34 20.68 11.36
C GLN A 4 -31.97 21.34 11.65
N ARG A 5 -31.50 21.40 12.90
CA ARG A 5 -30.27 22.15 13.26
C ARG A 5 -29.02 21.30 13.48
N ILE A 6 -29.16 20.01 13.76
CA ILE A 6 -28.02 19.09 13.98
C ILE A 6 -27.51 18.52 12.64
N LEU A 7 -28.41 18.39 11.65
CA LEU A 7 -28.15 17.79 10.33
C LEU A 7 -27.46 18.72 9.30
N SER A 8 -27.28 20.00 9.60
CA SER A 8 -26.69 20.98 8.67
C SER A 8 -25.16 21.09 8.75
N ARG A 9 -24.51 20.52 9.78
CA ARG A 9 -23.03 20.51 9.92
C ARG A 9 -22.39 19.12 10.08
N LEU A 10 -23.18 18.07 10.30
CA LEU A 10 -22.72 16.67 10.41
C LEU A 10 -22.79 15.88 9.07
N LYS A 11 -23.22 16.50 7.97
CA LYS A 11 -23.60 15.80 6.72
C LYS A 11 -22.56 15.73 5.60
N ASN A 12 -21.40 16.38 5.67
CA ASN A 12 -20.46 16.36 4.53
C ASN A 12 -19.61 15.09 4.47
N GLN A 13 -19.13 14.59 5.61
CA GLN A 13 -18.24 13.42 5.63
C GLN A 13 -18.97 12.08 5.53
N SER A 14 -20.12 11.93 6.21
CA SER A 14 -20.89 10.68 6.16
C SER A 14 -21.45 10.39 4.77
N VAL A 15 -21.89 11.44 4.05
CA VAL A 15 -22.38 11.32 2.66
C VAL A 15 -21.21 11.02 1.72
N PHE A 16 -20.06 11.68 1.92
CA PHE A 16 -18.84 11.36 1.17
C PHE A 16 -18.45 9.88 1.36
N ASN A 17 -18.33 9.41 2.61
CA ASN A 17 -17.94 8.03 2.92
C ASN A 17 -18.92 7.02 2.32
N PHE A 18 -20.22 7.30 2.40
CA PHE A 18 -21.27 6.45 1.82
C PHE A 18 -21.09 6.25 0.31
N CYS A 19 -20.68 7.29 -0.41
CA CYS A 19 -20.44 7.21 -1.85
C CYS A 19 -19.03 6.71 -2.21
N ALA A 20 -18.01 7.12 -1.45
CA ALA A 20 -16.60 6.84 -1.73
C ALA A 20 -16.22 5.39 -1.45
N ILE A 21 -16.70 4.82 -0.32
CA ILE A 21 -16.35 3.46 0.10
C ILE A 21 -16.77 2.43 -0.96
N PRO A 22 -18.01 2.42 -1.47
CA PRO A 22 -18.39 1.50 -2.54
C PRO A 22 -17.55 1.67 -3.82
N GLN A 23 -17.13 2.89 -4.15
CA GLN A 23 -16.32 3.16 -5.35
C GLN A 23 -14.91 2.59 -5.23
N VAL A 24 -14.22 2.81 -4.10
CA VAL A 24 -12.88 2.24 -3.89
C VAL A 24 -12.91 0.72 -3.79
N MET A 25 -14.00 0.16 -3.29
CA MET A 25 -14.22 -1.30 -3.23
C MET A 25 -14.46 -1.88 -4.62
N ALA A 26 -15.20 -1.16 -5.48
CA ALA A 26 -15.46 -1.57 -6.84
C ALA A 26 -14.17 -1.62 -7.67
N ILE A 27 -13.30 -0.61 -7.58
CA ILE A 27 -12.04 -0.63 -8.32
C ILE A 27 -11.09 -1.73 -7.82
N ALA A 28 -11.03 -1.96 -6.51
CA ALA A 28 -10.25 -3.05 -5.95
C ALA A 28 -10.74 -4.42 -6.44
N THR A 29 -12.06 -4.59 -6.55
CA THR A 29 -12.68 -5.79 -7.11
C THR A 29 -12.36 -5.94 -8.60
N LEU A 30 -12.43 -4.85 -9.37
CA LEU A 30 -12.07 -4.86 -10.79
C LEU A 30 -10.61 -5.28 -10.99
N ALA A 31 -9.69 -4.74 -10.19
CA ALA A 31 -8.28 -5.12 -10.23
C ALA A 31 -8.05 -6.59 -9.85
N ALA A 32 -8.82 -7.13 -8.90
CA ALA A 32 -8.77 -8.55 -8.54
C ALA A 32 -9.33 -9.47 -9.65
N CYS A 33 -10.33 -9.01 -10.40
CA CYS A 33 -10.95 -9.76 -11.49
C CYS A 33 -10.18 -9.67 -12.82
N TYR A 34 -9.47 -8.57 -13.06
CA TYR A 34 -8.81 -8.32 -14.34
C TYR A 34 -7.72 -9.36 -14.62
N ASN A 35 -7.77 -9.97 -15.81
CA ASN A 35 -6.88 -11.05 -16.23
C ASN A 35 -6.79 -12.23 -15.22
N ASN A 36 -7.89 -12.53 -14.52
CA ASN A 36 -7.94 -13.58 -13.51
C ASN A 36 -8.88 -14.73 -13.93
N GLN A 37 -8.35 -15.90 -14.25
CA GLN A 37 -9.14 -17.06 -14.66
C GLN A 37 -10.09 -17.59 -13.56
N GLN A 38 -9.86 -17.25 -12.29
CA GLN A 38 -10.72 -17.68 -11.19
C GLN A 38 -12.14 -17.12 -11.29
N ILE A 39 -12.35 -16.03 -12.03
CA ILE A 39 -13.70 -15.47 -12.29
C ILE A 39 -14.63 -16.49 -12.96
N PHE A 40 -14.07 -17.45 -13.72
CA PHE A 40 -14.82 -18.50 -14.38
C PHE A 40 -15.03 -19.75 -13.51
N LYS A 41 -14.30 -19.85 -12.40
CA LYS A 41 -14.32 -21.01 -11.49
C LYS A 41 -15.10 -20.72 -10.20
N GLY A 42 -15.44 -19.46 -9.94
CA GLY A 42 -16.16 -19.07 -8.74
C GLY A 42 -16.13 -17.56 -8.52
N VAL A 43 -16.45 -17.16 -7.28
CA VAL A 43 -16.55 -15.74 -6.92
C VAL A 43 -15.20 -15.20 -6.49
N VAL A 44 -14.66 -14.25 -7.27
CA VAL A 44 -13.51 -13.45 -6.85
C VAL A 44 -14.00 -12.35 -5.90
N LYS A 45 -13.43 -12.31 -4.69
CA LYS A 45 -13.76 -11.31 -3.67
C LYS A 45 -12.47 -10.75 -3.09
N ILE A 46 -12.48 -9.46 -2.78
CA ILE A 46 -11.43 -8.85 -1.96
C ILE A 46 -11.49 -9.40 -0.54
N ARG A 47 -10.32 -9.56 0.09
CA ARG A 47 -10.22 -10.10 1.46
C ARG A 47 -10.85 -9.13 2.47
N LYS A 48 -11.45 -9.65 3.55
CA LYS A 48 -12.09 -8.81 4.59
C LYS A 48 -11.14 -7.75 5.17
N GLY A 49 -9.88 -8.10 5.42
CA GLY A 49 -8.87 -7.13 5.89
C GLY A 49 -8.63 -5.99 4.90
N GLN A 50 -8.52 -6.30 3.61
CA GLN A 50 -8.37 -5.30 2.55
C GLN A 50 -9.61 -4.40 2.45
N ALA A 51 -10.80 -4.98 2.57
CA ALA A 51 -12.05 -4.21 2.59
C ALA A 51 -12.09 -3.21 3.76
N VAL A 52 -11.69 -3.63 4.96
CA VAL A 52 -11.61 -2.75 6.13
C VAL A 52 -10.60 -1.63 5.92
N THR A 53 -9.42 -1.93 5.36
CA THR A 53 -8.43 -0.90 5.01
C THR A 53 -9.00 0.12 4.03
N LEU A 54 -9.69 -0.32 2.97
CA LEU A 54 -10.31 0.58 2.00
C LEU A 54 -11.39 1.47 2.64
N MET A 55 -12.19 0.91 3.54
CA MET A 55 -13.19 1.67 4.30
C MET A 55 -12.55 2.73 5.19
N MET A 56 -11.42 2.42 5.82
CA MET A 56 -10.68 3.34 6.69
C MET A 56 -9.92 4.41 5.92
N ASP A 57 -9.38 4.09 4.75
CA ASP A 57 -8.52 5.00 3.98
C ASP A 57 -9.35 5.97 3.11
N ALA A 58 -10.55 5.58 2.66
CA ALA A 58 -11.43 6.39 1.80
C ALA A 58 -12.17 7.52 2.54
N THR A 59 -11.42 8.39 3.21
CA THR A 59 -11.92 9.47 4.08
C THR A 59 -11.95 10.84 3.42
N ASN A 60 -11.31 11.02 2.28
CA ASN A 60 -11.33 12.30 1.56
C ASN A 60 -11.03 12.06 0.07
N ILE A 61 -11.28 13.08 -0.76
CA ILE A 61 -11.14 12.95 -2.21
C ILE A 61 -9.70 12.63 -2.66
N GLN A 62 -8.68 13.15 -1.96
CA GLN A 62 -7.28 12.88 -2.30
C GLN A 62 -6.90 11.42 -1.99
N ALA A 63 -7.36 10.90 -0.85
CA ALA A 63 -7.18 9.50 -0.51
C ALA A 63 -7.89 8.58 -1.53
N VAL A 64 -9.13 8.90 -1.91
CA VAL A 64 -9.85 8.16 -2.95
C VAL A 64 -9.12 8.19 -4.29
N LYS A 65 -8.64 9.36 -4.74
CA LYS A 65 -7.83 9.49 -5.96
C LYS A 65 -6.56 8.66 -5.91
N THR A 66 -5.87 8.64 -4.76
CA THR A 66 -4.66 7.83 -4.55
C THR A 66 -4.97 6.34 -4.66
N ILE A 67 -6.06 5.88 -4.01
CA ILE A 67 -6.50 4.49 -4.08
C ILE A 67 -6.88 4.12 -5.52
N MET A 68 -7.64 4.98 -6.21
CA MET A 68 -8.03 4.78 -7.61
C MET A 68 -6.80 4.67 -8.51
N TYR A 69 -5.83 5.58 -8.36
CA TYR A 69 -4.58 5.57 -9.12
C TYR A 69 -3.81 4.25 -8.88
N GLN A 70 -3.68 3.82 -7.62
CA GLN A 70 -2.97 2.59 -7.26
C GLN A 70 -3.58 1.34 -7.93
N TYR A 71 -4.91 1.19 -7.89
CA TYR A 71 -5.55 0.02 -8.51
C TYR A 71 -5.62 0.13 -10.04
N MET A 72 -5.66 1.34 -10.61
CA MET A 72 -5.53 1.53 -12.05
C MET A 72 -4.13 1.14 -12.55
N GLU A 73 -3.09 1.47 -11.78
CA GLU A 73 -1.73 0.99 -12.04
C GLU A 73 -1.64 -0.54 -11.94
N GLU A 74 -2.26 -1.15 -10.92
CA GLU A 74 -2.30 -2.62 -10.81
C GLU A 74 -2.98 -3.26 -12.03
N ILE A 75 -4.08 -2.68 -12.54
CA ILE A 75 -4.74 -3.14 -13.77
C ILE A 75 -3.81 -2.97 -14.96
N TYR A 76 -3.13 -1.81 -15.10
CA TYR A 76 -2.19 -1.53 -16.17
C TYR A 76 -1.13 -2.63 -16.30
N GLN A 77 -0.50 -2.99 -15.18
CA GLN A 77 0.55 -4.00 -15.12
C GLN A 77 0.04 -5.42 -15.46
N LYS A 78 -1.27 -5.67 -15.36
CA LYS A 78 -1.90 -6.95 -15.71
C LYS A 78 -2.37 -7.05 -17.16
N VAL A 79 -2.32 -5.95 -17.94
CA VAL A 79 -2.77 -5.94 -19.35
C VAL A 79 -1.82 -6.77 -20.22
N PRO A 80 -2.26 -7.89 -20.82
CA PRO A 80 -1.45 -8.64 -21.76
C PRO A 80 -1.31 -7.87 -23.07
N SER A 81 -0.12 -7.86 -23.68
CA SER A 81 0.06 -7.31 -25.03
C SER A 81 -0.70 -8.09 -26.11
N THR A 82 -1.04 -9.34 -25.83
CA THR A 82 -1.81 -10.23 -26.72
C THR A 82 -3.33 -10.07 -26.56
N ASP A 83 -3.80 -9.32 -25.56
CA ASP A 83 -5.23 -9.12 -25.35
C ASP A 83 -5.82 -8.21 -26.46
N PRO A 84 -6.92 -8.61 -27.12
CA PRO A 84 -7.54 -7.81 -28.18
C PRO A 84 -8.03 -6.43 -27.72
N SER A 85 -8.27 -6.25 -26.43
CA SER A 85 -8.73 -4.99 -25.82
C SER A 85 -7.60 -4.21 -25.14
N SER A 86 -6.36 -4.69 -25.17
CA SER A 86 -5.20 -4.11 -24.48
C SER A 86 -5.05 -2.61 -24.73
N ALA A 87 -5.08 -2.17 -25.99
CA ALA A 87 -4.97 -0.76 -26.36
C ALA A 87 -6.10 0.09 -25.75
N LYS A 88 -7.34 -0.42 -25.78
CA LYS A 88 -8.51 0.28 -25.19
C LYS A 88 -8.39 0.35 -23.68
N THR A 89 -7.99 -0.74 -23.03
CA THR A 89 -7.80 -0.80 -21.58
C THR A 89 -6.70 0.18 -21.15
N GLN A 90 -5.55 0.20 -21.83
CA GLN A 90 -4.47 1.14 -21.53
C GLN A 90 -4.91 2.60 -21.70
N GLN A 91 -5.66 2.91 -22.76
CA GLN A 91 -6.20 4.26 -22.96
C GLN A 91 -7.13 4.69 -21.82
N ILE A 92 -8.03 3.82 -21.37
CA ILE A 92 -8.94 4.11 -20.26
C ILE A 92 -8.17 4.29 -18.97
N VAL A 93 -7.22 3.39 -18.67
CA VAL A 93 -6.36 3.47 -17.49
C VAL A 93 -5.60 4.80 -17.45
N ASN A 94 -4.94 5.18 -18.55
CA ASN A 94 -4.21 6.45 -18.65
C ASN A 94 -5.14 7.65 -18.45
N THR A 95 -6.36 7.59 -18.98
CA THR A 95 -7.38 8.64 -18.79
C THR A 95 -7.80 8.76 -17.33
N VAL A 96 -8.03 7.64 -16.64
CA VAL A 96 -8.41 7.67 -15.22
C VAL A 96 -7.24 8.11 -14.35
N GLN A 97 -6.01 7.70 -14.69
CA GLN A 97 -4.80 8.14 -13.99
C GLN A 97 -4.56 9.64 -14.12
N SER A 98 -4.79 10.25 -15.30
CA SER A 98 -4.65 11.70 -15.46
C SER A 98 -5.66 12.50 -14.62
N ILE A 99 -6.87 11.98 -14.41
CA ILE A 99 -7.89 12.58 -13.54
C ILE A 99 -7.57 12.36 -12.05
N SER A 100 -6.99 11.19 -11.74
CA SER A 100 -6.69 10.74 -10.38
C SER A 100 -5.29 11.14 -9.92
N LEU A 101 -4.51 11.79 -10.79
CA LEU A 101 -3.15 12.21 -10.51
C LEU A 101 -3.14 13.10 -9.26
N PRO A 102 -2.46 12.68 -8.19
CA PRO A 102 -2.38 13.50 -6.99
C PRO A 102 -1.57 14.74 -7.36
N SER A 103 -2.19 15.92 -7.31
CA SER A 103 -1.51 17.21 -7.55
C SER A 103 -0.51 17.56 -6.42
N GLY A 104 -0.02 16.58 -5.69
CA GLY A 104 0.91 16.71 -4.57
C GLY A 104 1.66 15.39 -4.37
N THR A 105 2.95 15.53 -4.08
CA THR A 105 3.99 14.53 -3.86
C THR A 105 3.47 13.12 -3.55
N LEU A 106 3.79 12.16 -4.42
CA LEU A 106 3.62 10.73 -4.15
C LEU A 106 4.34 10.37 -2.85
N VAL A 107 3.59 10.23 -1.75
CA VAL A 107 4.10 9.57 -0.56
C VAL A 107 4.22 8.10 -0.91
N SER A 108 5.41 7.69 -1.35
CA SER A 108 5.80 6.29 -1.38
C SER A 108 5.66 5.76 0.03
N ARG A 109 4.59 5.01 0.30
CA ARG A 109 4.42 4.26 1.55
C ARG A 109 5.39 3.08 1.50
N THR A 110 6.69 3.37 1.62
CA THR A 110 7.71 2.35 1.79
C THR A 110 7.52 1.77 3.19
N HIS A 111 6.69 0.74 3.27
CA HIS A 111 6.46 -0.02 4.49
C HIS A 111 7.69 -0.91 4.73
N TYR A 112 8.79 -0.31 5.20
CA TYR A 112 9.88 -1.08 5.77
C TYR A 112 9.29 -1.91 6.90
N SER A 113 9.27 -3.23 6.72
CA SER A 113 8.76 -4.14 7.74
C SER A 113 9.55 -3.88 9.04
N PRO A 114 8.89 -3.73 10.20
CA PRO A 114 9.59 -3.52 11.48
C PRO A 114 10.62 -4.61 11.78
N LEU A 115 10.49 -5.78 11.13
CA LEU A 115 11.44 -6.88 11.17
C LEU A 115 12.81 -6.56 10.54
N TYR A 116 12.87 -5.67 9.55
CA TYR A 116 14.15 -5.31 8.92
C TYR A 116 15.02 -4.50 9.89
N PHE A 117 14.41 -3.52 10.59
CA PHE A 117 15.11 -2.74 11.61
C PHE A 117 15.62 -3.63 12.74
N SER A 118 14.84 -4.61 13.19
CA SER A 118 15.30 -5.54 14.21
C SER A 118 16.50 -6.38 13.73
N CYS A 119 16.47 -6.87 12.48
CA CYS A 119 17.58 -7.65 11.94
C CYS A 119 18.87 -6.83 11.83
N VAL A 120 18.80 -5.59 11.35
CA VAL A 120 19.97 -4.70 11.23
C VAL A 120 20.57 -4.39 12.60
N MET A 121 19.74 -4.12 13.61
CA MET A 121 20.21 -3.86 14.97
C MET A 121 20.90 -5.07 15.60
N ILE A 122 20.36 -6.28 15.39
CA ILE A 122 20.98 -7.51 15.89
C ILE A 122 22.34 -7.76 15.22
N LEU A 123 22.44 -7.59 13.90
CA LEU A 123 23.70 -7.75 13.18
C LEU A 123 24.77 -6.73 13.63
N ALA A 124 24.38 -5.48 13.84
CA ALA A 124 25.28 -4.46 14.39
C ALA A 124 25.77 -4.82 15.79
N ALA A 125 24.88 -5.29 16.67
CA ALA A 125 25.24 -5.70 18.03
C ALA A 125 26.18 -6.91 18.05
N LEU A 126 25.97 -7.91 17.18
CA LEU A 126 26.86 -9.07 17.06
C LEU A 126 28.24 -8.66 16.52
N SER A 127 28.27 -7.76 15.54
CA SER A 127 29.52 -7.25 14.98
C SER A 127 30.31 -6.44 16.02
N TRP A 128 29.63 -5.65 16.84
CA TRP A 128 30.23 -4.91 17.96
C TRP A 128 30.83 -5.84 19.01
N GLN A 129 30.11 -6.91 19.37
CA GLN A 129 30.63 -7.91 20.31
C GLN A 129 31.83 -8.67 19.75
N TYR A 130 31.80 -9.02 18.47
CA TYR A 130 32.91 -9.67 17.80
C TYR A 130 34.17 -8.79 17.81
N LEU A 131 34.02 -7.50 17.47
CA LEU A 131 35.14 -6.55 17.48
C LEU A 131 35.73 -6.37 18.88
N ASN A 132 34.89 -6.25 19.91
CA ASN A 132 35.35 -6.14 21.30
C ASN A 132 36.07 -7.41 21.77
N THR A 133 35.63 -8.59 21.31
CA THR A 133 36.26 -9.87 21.65
C THR A 133 37.63 -10.01 20.98
N VAL A 134 37.74 -9.62 19.71
CA VAL A 134 39.02 -9.61 18.97
C VAL A 134 39.99 -8.59 19.57
N SER A 135 39.52 -7.40 19.97
CA SER A 135 40.37 -6.39 20.61
C SER A 135 40.97 -6.91 21.92
N LYS A 136 40.17 -7.58 22.76
CA LYS A 136 40.63 -8.19 24.01
C LYS A 136 41.63 -9.31 23.78
N ALA A 137 41.36 -10.17 22.79
CA ALA A 137 42.31 -11.22 22.42
C ALA A 137 43.64 -10.63 21.95
N ALA A 138 43.61 -9.57 21.13
CA ALA A 138 44.82 -8.90 20.65
C ALA A 138 45.67 -8.32 21.80
N GLU A 139 45.04 -7.73 22.83
CA GLU A 139 45.74 -7.23 24.01
C GLU A 139 46.41 -8.35 24.83
N GLU A 140 45.77 -9.51 24.95
CA GLU A 140 46.31 -10.68 25.66
C GLU A 140 47.50 -11.33 24.94
N TYR A 141 47.51 -11.35 23.60
CA TYR A 141 48.66 -11.79 22.80
C TYR A 141 49.87 -10.87 22.92
N VAL A 142 49.66 -9.55 22.96
CA VAL A 142 50.75 -8.58 23.13
C VAL A 142 51.42 -8.73 24.51
N HIS A 143 50.64 -9.02 25.56
CA HIS A 143 51.18 -9.17 26.91
C HIS A 143 51.91 -10.51 27.15
N THR A 144 51.62 -11.54 26.36
CA THR A 144 52.31 -12.85 26.45
C THR A 144 53.59 -12.89 25.59
N GLY A 145 53.74 -11.98 24.63
CA GLY A 145 54.97 -11.84 23.81
C GLY A 145 56.08 -11.02 24.45
N GLU A 146 55.84 -10.44 25.64
CA GLU A 146 56.77 -9.55 26.36
C GLU A 146 57.24 -10.15 27.70
N ASN A 147 57.29 -11.48 27.83
CA ASN A 147 57.90 -12.22 28.95
C ASN A 147 58.84 -13.32 28.46
#